data_AF-A0A847AQ76-F1
#
_entry.id   AF-A0A847AQ76-F1
#
_cell.length_a   1.000
_cell.length_b   1.000
_cell.length_c   1.000
_cell.angle_alpha   90.00
_cell.angle_beta   90.00
_cell.angle_gamma   90.00
#
_symmetry.space_group_name_H-M   'P 1'
#
loop_
_entity.id
_entity.type
_entity.pdbx_description
1 polymer ?
#
loop_
_entity_poly.entity_id
_entity_poly.type
_entity_poly.pdbx_seq_one_letter_code
_entity_poly.pdbx_strand_id
1 'polypeptide(L)' 'MKIAVPIEEKSMKSNINESLGRAPYLLIYSTVTKECEILDNRAVIEQGGAGIRVAQVIVDNGVRAVITNR' A
#
# COMPACT_ATOMS: atom_id res chain seq x y z
N MET A 1 -1.01 10.69 11.62
CA MET A 1 -1.02 9.23 11.49
C MET A 1 -0.88 8.89 10.01
N LYS A 2 -0.18 7.81 9.65
CA LYS A 2 -0.09 7.34 8.26
C LYS A 2 -0.97 6.11 8.05
N ILE A 3 -1.69 6.06 6.94
CA ILE A 3 -2.58 4.97 6.54
C ILE A 3 -2.11 4.43 5.20
N ALA A 4 -1.97 3.11 5.04
CA ALA A 4 -1.70 2.48 3.76
C ALA A 4 -2.96 1.91 3.11
N VAL A 5 -3.08 2.05 1.79
CA VAL A 5 -4.16 1.49 0.97
C VAL A 5 -3.56 0.83 -0.27
N PRO A 6 -3.87 -0.44 -0.58
CA PRO A 6 -3.46 -1.07 -1.83
C PRO A 6 -4.31 -0.53 -2.98
N ILE A 7 -3.68 -0.05 -4.06
CA ILE A 7 -4.38 0.55 -5.21
C ILE A 7 -3.95 -0.07 -6.54
N GLU A 8 -4.79 0.02 -7.57
CA GLU A 8 -4.57 -0.57 -8.89
C GLU A 8 -3.71 0.30 -9.83
N GLU A 9 -3.82 1.62 -9.70
CA GLU A 9 -3.19 2.61 -10.57
C GLU A 9 -2.46 3.66 -9.73
N LYS A 10 -1.46 4.32 -10.30
CA LYS A 10 -0.66 5.37 -9.64
C LYS A 10 -1.41 6.70 -9.49
N SER A 11 -2.60 6.67 -8.88
CA SER A 11 -3.53 7.79 -8.74
C SER A 11 -4.34 7.69 -7.46
N MET A 12 -4.61 8.83 -6.82
CA MET A 12 -5.52 8.94 -5.66
C MET A 12 -6.97 8.57 -5.95
N LYS A 13 -7.37 8.58 -7.23
CA LYS A 13 -8.71 8.19 -7.68
C LYS A 13 -8.80 6.71 -8.07
N SER A 14 -7.72 5.96 -7.89
CA SER A 14 -7.67 4.54 -8.23
C SER A 14 -8.57 3.71 -7.30
N ASN A 15 -9.05 2.59 -7.82
CA ASN A 15 -9.76 1.60 -7.02
C ASN A 15 -8.81 0.93 -6.02
N ILE A 16 -9.38 0.44 -4.92
CA ILE A 16 -8.67 -0.39 -3.95
C ILE A 16 -8.43 -1.77 -4.56
N ASN A 17 -7.18 -2.20 -4.63
CA ASN A 17 -6.84 -3.52 -5.13
C ASN A 17 -7.29 -4.61 -4.13
N GLU A 18 -7.81 -5.72 -4.66
CA GLU A 18 -8.29 -6.86 -3.85
C GLU A 18 -7.17 -7.54 -3.03
N SER A 19 -5.93 -7.54 -3.54
CA SER A 19 -4.80 -8.18 -2.88
C SER A 19 -3.87 -7.15 -2.25
N LEU A 20 -3.78 -7.09 -0.93
CA LEU A 20 -2.77 -6.25 -0.27
C LEU A 20 -1.33 -6.59 -0.70
N GLY A 21 -0.99 -7.89 -0.68
CA GLY A 21 0.39 -8.33 -0.93
C GLY A 21 0.83 -8.19 -2.39
N ARG A 22 -0.12 -8.25 -3.33
CA ARG A 22 0.15 -8.19 -4.77
C ARG A 22 -0.44 -6.95 -5.45
N ALA A 23 -0.95 -5.98 -4.70
CA ALA A 23 -1.33 -4.69 -5.27
C ALA A 23 -0.13 -4.09 -6.00
N PRO A 24 -0.28 -3.55 -7.22
CA PRO A 24 0.82 -2.95 -7.95
C PRO A 24 1.38 -1.70 -7.27
N TYR A 25 0.54 -0.99 -6.49
CA TYR A 25 0.93 0.21 -5.76
C TYR A 25 0.37 0.25 -4.33
N LEU A 26 1.06 0.98 -3.47
CA LEU A 26 0.63 1.32 -2.12
C LEU A 26 0.50 2.83 -1.98
N LEU A 27 -0.71 3.27 -1.64
CA LEU A 27 -1.02 4.64 -1.29
C LEU A 27 -0.79 4.85 0.20
N ILE A 28 0.08 5.78 0.57
CA ILE A 28 0.30 6.20 1.95
C ILE A 28 -0.29 7.58 2.14
N TYR A 29 -1.34 7.65 2.97
CA TYR A 29 -2.03 8.89 3.31
C TYR A 29 -1.62 9.37 4.70
N SER A 30 -1.18 10.63 4.79
CA SER A 30 -0.88 11.30 6.06
C SER A 30 -2.12 12.05 6.55
N THR A 31 -2.70 11.63 7.68
CA THR A 31 -3.83 12.33 8.31
C THR A 31 -3.45 13.68 8.94
N VAL A 32 -2.16 14.00 9.03
CA VAL A 32 -1.67 15.26 9.62
C VAL A 32 -1.45 16.29 8.52
N THR A 33 -0.68 15.94 7.48
CA THR A 33 -0.36 16.84 6.37
C THR A 33 -1.39 16.82 5.25
N LYS A 34 -2.29 15.80 5.24
CA LYS A 34 -3.24 15.50 4.14
C LYS A 34 -2.56 15.17 2.82
N GLU A 35 -1.27 14.86 2.84
CA GLU A 35 -0.50 14.47 1.67
C GLU A 35 -0.60 12.98 1.39
N CYS A 36 -0.36 12.64 0.13
CA CYS A 36 -0.47 11.30 -0.40
C CYS A 36 0.83 10.94 -1.11
N GLU A 37 1.42 9.82 -0.73
CA GLU A 37 2.58 9.23 -1.38
C GLU A 37 2.16 7.92 -2.02
N ILE A 38 2.62 7.65 -3.25
CA ILE A 38 2.32 6.40 -3.94
C ILE A 38 3.62 5.65 -4.19
N LEU A 39 3.72 4.46 -3.63
CA LEU A 39 4.87 3.57 -3.72
C LEU A 39 4.60 2.45 -4.74
N ASP A 40 5.59 2.16 -5.59
CA ASP A 40 5.55 1.01 -6.48
C ASP A 40 5.83 -0.29 -5.70
N ASN A 41 4.92 -1.26 -5.76
CA ASN A 41 5.08 -2.52 -5.04
C ASN A 41 5.87 -3.53 -5.89
N ARG A 42 7.17 -3.59 -5.66
CA ARG A 42 8.04 -4.59 -6.31
C ARG A 42 7.72 -6.04 -5.91
N ALA A 43 6.99 -6.26 -4.81
CA ALA A 43 6.65 -7.60 -4.36
C ALA A 43 5.60 -8.31 -5.24
N VAL A 44 4.94 -7.59 -6.16
CA VAL A 44 3.89 -8.15 -7.03
C VAL A 44 4.39 -9.32 -7.90
N ILE A 45 5.65 -9.26 -8.35
CA ILE A 45 6.27 -10.27 -9.20
C ILE A 45 6.88 -11.44 -8.44
N GLU A 46 6.91 -11.37 -7.10
CA GLU A 46 7.51 -12.42 -6.27
C GLU A 46 6.67 -13.70 -6.34
N GLN A 47 7.33 -14.85 -6.49
CA GLN A 47 6.64 -16.14 -6.52
C GLN A 47 6.03 -16.50 -5.15
N GLY A 48 6.63 -16.03 -4.06
CA GLY A 48 6.15 -16.26 -2.69
C GLY A 48 6.49 -15.12 -1.74
N GLY A 49 5.82 -15.06 -0.59
CA GLY A 49 6.14 -14.10 0.47
C GLY A 49 5.79 -12.64 0.19
N ALA A 50 5.09 -12.33 -0.91
CA ALA A 50 4.75 -10.97 -1.31
C ALA A 50 4.03 -10.18 -0.20
N GLY A 51 3.07 -10.80 0.50
CA GLY A 51 2.36 -10.19 1.62
C GLY A 51 3.28 -9.81 2.80
N ILE A 52 4.25 -10.65 3.13
CA ILE A 52 5.22 -10.39 4.21
C ILE A 52 6.12 -9.20 3.81
N ARG A 53 6.59 -9.20 2.56
CA ARG A 53 7.40 -8.11 2.04
C ARG A 53 6.65 -6.78 2.06
N VAL A 54 5.39 -6.77 1.63
CA VAL A 54 4.52 -5.58 1.70
C VAL A 54 4.31 -5.13 3.13
N ALA A 55 4.01 -6.06 4.06
CA ALA A 55 3.84 -5.72 5.47
C ALA A 55 5.08 -5.04 6.05
N GLN A 56 6.27 -5.52 5.69
CA GLN A 56 7.53 -4.86 6.08
C GLN A 56 7.64 -3.45 5.50
N VAL A 57 7.38 -3.26 4.21
CA VAL A 57 7.39 -1.92 3.57
C VAL A 57 6.42 -0.96 4.26
N ILE A 58 5.24 -1.44 4.65
CA ILE A 58 4.23 -0.64 5.37
C ILE A 58 4.77 -0.18 6.72
N VAL A 59 5.34 -1.09 7.52
CA VAL A 59 5.90 -0.78 8.84
C VAL A 59 7.10 0.16 8.71
N ASP A 60 8.01 -0.09 7.76
CA ASP A 60 9.20 0.73 7.52
C ASP A 60 8.84 2.18 7.14
N ASN A 61 7.68 2.40 6.52
CA ASN A 61 7.18 3.74 6.19
C ASN A 61 6.46 4.46 7.36
N GLY A 62 6.42 3.85 8.55
CA GLY A 62 5.77 4.39 9.73
C GLY A 62 4.23 4.40 9.64
N VAL A 63 3.67 3.53 8.81
CA VAL A 63 2.22 3.36 8.69
C VAL A 63 1.66 2.74 9.97
N ARG A 64 0.51 3.24 10.42
CA ARG A 64 -0.14 2.81 11.67
C ARG A 64 -1.46 2.10 11.45
N ALA A 65 -2.03 2.18 10.25
CA ALA A 65 -3.26 1.51 9.87
C ALA A 65 -3.23 1.12 8.39
N VAL A 66 -3.89 0.02 8.04
CA VAL A 66 -4.07 -0.42 6.66
C VAL A 66 -5.56 -0.52 6.37
N ILE A 67 -5.99 0.03 5.23
CA ILE A 67 -7.34 -0.17 4.69
C ILE A 67 -7.19 -1.08 3.48
N THR A 68 -7.91 -2.20 3.46
CA THR A 68 -7.85 -3.17 2.37
C THR A 68 -9.20 -3.88 2.22
N ASN A 69 -9.45 -4.47 1.05
CA ASN A 69 -10.60 -5.34 0.82
C ASN A 69 -10.40 -6.71 1.48
N ARG A 70 -11.49 -7.47 1.63
CA ARG A 70 -11.48 -8.81 2.24
C ARG A 70 -11.37 -9.89 1.18
#